data_AF-A0A0F4GA68-F1
#
_entry.id   AF-A0A0F4GA68-F1
#
_cell.length_a   1.000
_cell.length_b   1.000
_cell.length_c   1.000
_cell.angle_alpha   90.00
_cell.angle_beta   90.00
_cell.angle_gamma   90.00
#
_symmetry.space_group_name_H-M   'P 1'
#
loop_
_entity.id
_entity.type
_entity.pdbx_description
1 polymer ?
#
loop_
_entity_poly.entity_id
_entity_poly.type
_entity_poly.pdbx_seq_one_letter_code
_entity_poly.pdbx_strand_id
1 'polypeptide(L)'
;MDDRNLRELVTIVTIRISEPVNRNAGVYRDQKRGCSQPEFDQCCKSLGKFPNLRRLEVRHDEDCAQPPMHRWMSESAETIEFRDHVLGNIFFGLHNALHPARKFEDLSIYNLQDMYLEDLQEGYGFKPIMKQLKSLALHIATEDPERIWLFWPNRLPADANVQPRAMVPMLQDYFEVDLRVQWLDTTANSLTSLALYADTYWGVYPACPLAATHFPHLTELALGKYTFAHDKQLDWVFSHRRTLKSLILDDCPIVHEWYMEGGYGEFQPLVFDEDMARP
;
A
#
# COMPACT_ATOMS: atom_id res chain seq x y z
N MET A 1 -8.03 9.87 -38.28
CA MET A 1 -6.82 9.42 -37.56
C MET A 1 -6.92 7.94 -37.38
N ASP A 2 -5.97 7.16 -37.89
CA ASP A 2 -5.96 5.70 -37.75
C ASP A 2 -5.64 5.36 -36.28
N ASP A 3 -6.44 4.50 -35.63
CA ASP A 3 -6.38 4.16 -34.20
C ASP A 3 -4.99 3.63 -33.78
N ARG A 4 -4.24 3.09 -34.75
CA ARG A 4 -2.83 2.67 -34.59
C ARG A 4 -1.91 3.81 -34.13
N ASN A 5 -2.17 5.04 -34.57
CA ASN A 5 -1.30 6.17 -34.29
C ASN A 5 -1.48 6.68 -32.85
N LEU A 6 -2.67 6.51 -32.25
CA LEU A 6 -2.93 6.97 -30.89
C LEU A 6 -2.26 6.08 -29.83
N ARG A 7 -2.27 4.76 -30.02
CA ARG A 7 -1.70 3.82 -29.03
C ARG A 7 -0.19 3.99 -28.85
N GLU A 8 0.51 4.35 -29.93
CA GLU A 8 1.95 4.63 -29.88
C GLU A 8 2.28 5.92 -29.15
N LEU A 9 1.34 6.87 -29.04
CA LEU A 9 1.56 8.14 -28.35
C LEU A 9 1.31 8.03 -26.84
N VAL A 10 0.58 7.00 -26.39
CA VAL A 10 0.28 6.79 -24.97
C VAL A 10 1.55 6.34 -24.23
N THR A 11 2.00 7.21 -23.33
CA THR A 11 3.15 6.95 -22.44
C THR A 11 2.77 6.91 -20.97
N ILE A 12 1.61 7.48 -20.63
CA ILE A 12 1.08 7.59 -19.27
C ILE A 12 -0.40 7.19 -19.31
N VAL A 13 -0.81 6.35 -18.37
CA VAL A 13 -2.22 6.03 -18.13
C VAL A 13 -2.54 6.36 -16.68
N THR A 14 -3.70 6.97 -16.45
CA THR A 14 -4.26 7.18 -15.12
C THR A 14 -5.63 6.50 -15.05
N ILE A 15 -5.80 5.61 -14.09
CA ILE A 15 -7.05 4.90 -13.81
C ILE A 15 -7.59 5.44 -12.48
N ARG A 16 -8.79 6.03 -12.51
CA ARG A 16 -9.53 6.44 -11.32
C ARG A 16 -10.73 5.52 -11.18
N ILE A 17 -10.83 4.85 -10.05
CA ILE A 17 -11.78 3.74 -9.87
C ILE A 17 -13.12 4.24 -9.33
N SER A 18 -13.10 5.28 -8.50
CA SER A 18 -14.30 5.97 -8.02
C SER A 18 -14.27 7.47 -8.35
N GLU A 19 -15.46 8.05 -8.56
CA GLU A 19 -15.65 9.50 -8.57
C GLU A 19 -16.24 9.96 -7.24
N PRO A 20 -15.62 10.92 -6.53
CA PRO A 20 -16.07 11.34 -5.19
C PRO A 20 -17.48 11.94 -5.17
N VAL A 21 -18.01 12.36 -6.33
CA VAL A 21 -19.31 13.03 -6.47
C VAL A 21 -20.50 12.08 -6.28
N ASN A 22 -20.29 10.76 -6.39
CA ASN A 22 -21.36 9.76 -6.33
C ASN A 22 -21.47 8.99 -5.00
N ARG A 23 -20.82 9.46 -3.92
CA ARG A 23 -20.90 8.80 -2.60
C ARG A 23 -22.32 8.70 -2.01
N ASN A 24 -23.24 9.59 -2.41
CA ASN A 24 -24.63 9.63 -1.90
C ASN A 24 -25.64 8.78 -2.70
N ALA A 25 -25.29 8.36 -3.91
CA ALA A 25 -26.11 7.45 -4.67
C ALA A 25 -25.47 6.07 -4.48
N GLY A 26 -26.17 5.12 -3.87
CA GLY A 26 -25.73 3.73 -3.72
C GLY A 26 -25.60 2.99 -5.06
N VAL A 27 -24.80 3.54 -5.99
CA VAL A 27 -24.57 3.14 -7.37
C VAL A 27 -23.73 1.86 -7.44
N TYR A 28 -23.05 1.50 -6.35
CA TYR A 28 -22.32 0.23 -6.25
C TYR A 28 -23.16 -0.90 -5.64
N ARG A 29 -24.50 -0.84 -5.69
CA ARG A 29 -25.36 -1.94 -5.19
C ARG A 29 -25.18 -3.27 -5.91
N ASP A 30 -24.71 -3.27 -7.17
CA ASP A 30 -24.58 -4.48 -7.98
C ASP A 30 -23.12 -4.91 -8.25
N GLN A 31 -22.12 -4.09 -7.92
CA GLN A 31 -20.68 -4.46 -8.00
C GLN A 31 -20.17 -5.15 -6.71
N LYS A 32 -21.09 -5.46 -5.78
CA LYS A 32 -20.90 -6.02 -4.42
C LYS A 32 -20.35 -7.45 -4.33
N ARG A 33 -19.69 -7.95 -5.37
CA ARG A 33 -19.19 -9.34 -5.43
C ARG A 33 -17.74 -9.43 -5.93
N GLY A 34 -16.91 -8.42 -5.67
CA GLY A 34 -15.51 -8.44 -6.09
C GLY A 34 -15.31 -8.39 -7.60
N CYS A 35 -16.30 -7.93 -8.37
CA CYS A 35 -16.24 -7.87 -9.83
C CYS A 35 -16.48 -6.45 -10.32
N SER A 36 -15.59 -5.94 -11.16
CA SER A 36 -15.79 -4.75 -11.98
C SER A 36 -16.66 -5.02 -13.21
N GLN A 37 -17.04 -3.96 -13.92
CA GLN A 37 -17.71 -4.09 -15.22
C GLN A 37 -16.80 -4.86 -16.21
N PRO A 38 -17.32 -5.83 -16.99
CA PRO A 38 -16.52 -6.62 -17.92
C PRO A 38 -15.72 -5.79 -18.92
N GLU A 39 -16.28 -4.67 -19.37
CA GLU A 39 -15.60 -3.72 -20.27
C GLU A 39 -14.40 -3.08 -19.60
N PHE A 40 -14.52 -2.72 -18.32
CA PHE A 40 -13.42 -2.17 -17.54
C PHE A 40 -12.31 -3.21 -17.34
N ASP A 41 -12.67 -4.46 -16.99
CA ASP A 41 -11.71 -5.56 -16.89
C ASP A 41 -10.96 -5.76 -18.20
N GLN A 42 -11.67 -5.71 -19.32
CA GLN A 42 -11.08 -5.86 -20.64
C GLN A 42 -10.14 -4.70 -21.00
N CYS A 43 -10.44 -3.48 -20.55
CA CYS A 43 -9.55 -2.33 -20.65
C CYS A 43 -8.26 -2.54 -19.84
N CYS A 44 -8.37 -2.93 -18.57
CA CYS A 44 -7.21 -3.24 -17.70
C CYS A 44 -6.33 -4.34 -18.32
N LYS A 45 -6.94 -5.44 -18.77
CA LYS A 45 -6.25 -6.57 -19.44
C LYS A 45 -5.63 -6.19 -20.79
N SER A 46 -6.01 -5.04 -21.35
CA SER A 46 -5.50 -4.54 -22.63
C SER A 46 -4.39 -3.49 -22.49
N LEU A 47 -3.97 -3.11 -21.27
CA LEU A 47 -2.96 -2.06 -21.05
C LEU A 47 -1.65 -2.31 -21.81
N GLY A 48 -1.23 -3.56 -21.93
CA GLY A 48 -0.04 -3.94 -22.69
C GLY A 48 -0.10 -3.63 -24.20
N LYS A 49 -1.28 -3.30 -24.75
CA LYS A 49 -1.43 -2.84 -26.15
C LYS A 49 -0.88 -1.43 -26.39
N PHE A 50 -0.48 -0.70 -25.35
CA PHE A 50 0.23 0.57 -25.45
C PHE A 50 1.75 0.33 -25.44
N PRO A 51 2.42 0.25 -26.61
CA PRO A 51 3.81 -0.18 -26.71
C PRO A 51 4.81 0.80 -26.06
N ASN A 52 4.38 2.05 -25.85
CA ASN A 52 5.19 3.12 -25.26
C ASN A 52 4.76 3.50 -23.84
N LEU A 53 3.89 2.71 -23.20
CA LEU A 53 3.49 2.92 -21.81
C LEU A 53 4.71 2.82 -20.88
N ARG A 54 4.94 3.87 -20.11
CA ARG A 54 6.03 3.99 -19.13
C ARG A 54 5.52 4.13 -17.71
N ARG A 55 4.45 4.92 -17.54
CA ARG A 55 3.87 5.26 -16.24
C ARG A 55 2.40 4.84 -16.15
N LEU A 56 2.05 4.27 -15.01
CA LEU A 56 0.67 3.99 -14.63
C LEU A 56 0.40 4.59 -13.26
N GLU A 57 -0.69 5.34 -13.18
CA GLU A 57 -1.25 5.81 -11.93
C GLU A 57 -2.60 5.14 -11.71
N VAL A 58 -2.75 4.45 -10.58
CA VAL A 58 -4.02 3.86 -10.14
C VAL A 58 -4.49 4.61 -8.92
N ARG A 59 -5.74 5.09 -8.91
CA ARG A 59 -6.35 5.75 -7.76
C ARG A 59 -7.63 5.03 -7.37
N HIS A 60 -7.57 4.37 -6.23
CA HIS A 60 -8.71 3.84 -5.51
C HIS A 60 -9.41 4.95 -4.71
N ASP A 61 -10.65 4.71 -4.27
CA ASP A 61 -11.29 5.58 -3.28
C ASP A 61 -10.46 5.66 -1.99
N GLU A 62 -10.60 6.71 -1.20
CA GLU A 62 -10.01 6.74 0.15
C GLU A 62 -10.84 5.89 1.12
N ASP A 63 -12.15 5.75 0.87
CA ASP A 63 -13.07 4.95 1.68
C ASP A 63 -13.01 3.47 1.26
N CYS A 64 -12.15 2.72 1.95
CA CYS A 64 -12.10 1.27 1.87
C CYS A 64 -12.35 0.60 3.20
N ALA A 65 -13.05 -0.51 3.11
CA ALA A 65 -13.09 -1.48 4.17
C ALA A 65 -13.73 -2.79 3.70
N GLN A 66 -13.62 -3.81 4.53
CA GLN A 66 -14.44 -5.00 4.50
C GLN A 66 -15.94 -4.65 4.42
N PRO A 67 -16.75 -5.46 3.69
CA PRO A 67 -18.19 -5.27 3.62
C PRO A 67 -18.80 -5.17 5.02
N PRO A 68 -19.80 -4.29 5.23
CA PRO A 68 -20.42 -4.13 6.53
C PRO A 68 -21.07 -5.44 6.99
N MET A 69 -20.77 -5.87 8.22
CA MET A 69 -21.37 -7.08 8.80
C MET A 69 -22.88 -6.91 9.05
N HIS A 70 -23.31 -5.67 9.26
CA HIS A 70 -24.69 -5.34 9.59
C HIS A 70 -25.25 -4.28 8.65
N ARG A 71 -26.54 -4.42 8.32
CA ARG A 71 -27.26 -3.51 7.40
C ARG A 71 -27.34 -2.04 7.86
N TRP A 72 -27.02 -1.76 9.12
CA TRP A 72 -27.02 -0.41 9.70
C TRP A 72 -25.66 0.28 9.65
N MET A 73 -24.58 -0.44 9.29
CA MET A 73 -23.27 0.14 9.06
C MET A 73 -23.22 0.73 7.66
N SER A 74 -22.50 1.85 7.52
CA SER A 74 -22.21 2.42 6.21
C SER A 74 -21.43 1.42 5.38
N GLU A 75 -21.76 1.35 4.09
CA GLU A 75 -20.93 0.62 3.12
C GLU A 75 -19.69 1.46 2.81
N SER A 76 -18.54 0.81 2.66
CA SER A 76 -17.35 1.46 2.11
C SER A 76 -17.53 1.62 0.60
N ALA A 77 -16.89 2.62 0.01
CA ALA A 77 -16.90 2.82 -1.43
C ALA A 77 -16.28 1.62 -2.18
N GLU A 78 -15.19 1.04 -1.64
CA GLU A 78 -14.50 -0.11 -2.23
C GLU A 78 -14.20 -1.21 -1.20
N THR A 79 -14.29 -2.47 -1.62
CA THR A 79 -13.94 -3.65 -0.79
C THR A 79 -12.58 -4.21 -1.17
N ILE A 80 -11.98 -5.02 -0.30
CA ILE A 80 -10.68 -5.68 -0.57
C ILE A 80 -10.74 -6.49 -1.86
N GLU A 81 -11.77 -7.31 -2.03
CA GLU A 81 -11.89 -8.22 -3.18
C GLU A 81 -11.98 -7.45 -4.50
N PHE A 82 -12.67 -6.31 -4.48
CA PHE A 82 -12.76 -5.45 -5.65
C PHE A 82 -11.40 -4.83 -5.99
N ARG A 83 -10.65 -4.34 -4.99
CA ARG A 83 -9.31 -3.78 -5.22
C ARG A 83 -8.33 -4.82 -5.72
N ASP A 84 -8.35 -6.00 -5.11
CA ASP A 84 -7.52 -7.14 -5.50
C ASP A 84 -7.80 -7.54 -6.96
N HIS A 85 -9.06 -7.74 -7.32
CA HIS A 85 -9.47 -8.07 -8.69
C HIS A 85 -9.04 -7.02 -9.71
N VAL A 86 -9.21 -5.73 -9.41
CA VAL A 86 -8.83 -4.64 -10.32
C VAL A 86 -7.30 -4.59 -10.51
N LEU A 87 -6.54 -4.62 -9.42
CA LEU A 87 -5.07 -4.60 -9.50
C LEU A 87 -4.54 -5.87 -10.18
N GLY A 88 -5.11 -7.04 -9.87
CA GLY A 88 -4.79 -8.30 -10.53
C GLY A 88 -4.98 -8.21 -12.06
N ASN A 89 -6.11 -7.65 -12.51
CA ASN A 89 -6.38 -7.44 -13.94
C ASN A 89 -5.40 -6.44 -14.60
N ILE A 90 -5.03 -5.38 -13.88
CA ILE A 90 -4.05 -4.40 -14.34
C ILE A 90 -2.68 -5.06 -14.55
N PHE A 91 -2.17 -5.77 -13.54
CA PHE A 91 -0.87 -6.43 -13.62
C PHE A 91 -0.85 -7.57 -14.64
N PHE A 92 -1.96 -8.30 -14.77
CA PHE A 92 -2.15 -9.24 -15.88
C PHE A 92 -2.04 -8.56 -17.25
N GLY A 93 -2.67 -7.40 -17.42
CA GLY A 93 -2.62 -6.61 -18.65
C GLY A 93 -1.24 -6.05 -18.97
N LEU A 94 -0.50 -5.59 -17.96
CA LEU A 94 0.88 -5.11 -18.12
C LEU A 94 1.83 -6.24 -18.52
N HIS A 95 1.65 -7.43 -17.93
CA HIS A 95 2.45 -8.63 -18.23
C HIS A 95 1.80 -9.53 -19.30
N ASN A 96 0.98 -8.96 -20.19
CA ASN A 96 0.27 -9.73 -21.21
C ASN A 96 1.24 -10.47 -22.15
N ALA A 97 1.02 -11.76 -22.38
CA ALA A 97 1.90 -12.60 -23.18
C ALA A 97 2.02 -12.17 -24.65
N LEU A 98 0.95 -11.63 -25.24
CA LEU A 98 0.92 -11.18 -26.63
C LEU A 98 1.40 -9.75 -26.80
N HIS A 99 1.12 -8.91 -25.81
CA HIS A 99 1.42 -7.49 -25.84
C HIS A 99 2.03 -7.03 -24.50
N PRO A 100 3.26 -7.42 -24.15
CA PRO A 100 3.84 -7.03 -22.87
C PRO A 100 4.22 -5.54 -22.84
N ALA A 101 3.96 -4.85 -21.73
CA ALA A 101 4.33 -3.45 -21.53
C ALA A 101 5.84 -3.30 -21.24
N ARG A 102 6.68 -3.50 -22.26
CA ARG A 102 8.15 -3.61 -22.11
C ARG A 102 8.87 -2.35 -21.63
N LYS A 103 8.26 -1.18 -21.78
CA LYS A 103 8.83 0.12 -21.37
C LYS A 103 8.29 0.60 -20.02
N PHE A 104 7.41 -0.18 -19.40
CA PHE A 104 6.76 0.17 -18.15
C PHE A 104 7.75 0.16 -17.00
N GLU A 105 7.89 1.28 -16.30
CA GLU A 105 8.92 1.44 -15.27
C GLU A 105 8.47 2.30 -14.07
N ASP A 106 7.29 2.89 -14.12
CA ASP A 106 6.80 3.83 -13.10
C ASP A 106 5.37 3.49 -12.69
N LEU A 107 5.21 3.15 -11.42
CA LEU A 107 3.93 2.78 -10.82
C LEU A 107 3.63 3.69 -9.65
N SER A 108 2.44 4.31 -9.66
CA SER A 108 1.87 5.01 -8.52
C SER A 108 0.52 4.41 -8.18
N ILE A 109 0.35 3.95 -6.94
CA ILE A 109 -0.94 3.47 -6.42
C ILE A 109 -1.36 4.39 -5.28
N TYR A 110 -2.48 5.07 -5.47
CA TYR A 110 -3.12 5.89 -4.46
C TYR A 110 -4.23 5.12 -3.79
N ASN A 111 -4.26 5.20 -2.46
CA ASN A 111 -5.16 4.47 -1.58
C ASN A 111 -5.02 2.95 -1.77
N LEU A 112 -3.78 2.45 -1.77
CA LEU A 112 -3.51 1.01 -1.67
C LEU A 112 -3.96 0.54 -0.28
N GLN A 113 -4.89 -0.41 -0.21
CA GLN A 113 -5.32 -0.93 1.08
C GLN A 113 -4.17 -1.70 1.76
N ASP A 114 -4.03 -1.54 3.06
CA ASP A 114 -3.00 -2.16 3.92
C ASP A 114 -3.25 -3.65 4.16
N MET A 115 -3.45 -4.41 3.08
CA MET A 115 -3.88 -5.80 3.11
C MET A 115 -3.12 -6.64 2.09
N TYR A 116 -2.99 -7.94 2.38
CA TYR A 116 -2.57 -8.91 1.39
C TYR A 116 -3.65 -9.07 0.31
N LEU A 117 -3.26 -8.92 -0.95
CA LEU A 117 -4.10 -8.98 -2.14
C LEU A 117 -3.68 -10.23 -2.93
N GLU A 118 -4.40 -11.33 -2.72
CA GLU A 118 -4.03 -12.66 -3.21
C GLU A 118 -4.03 -12.73 -4.74
N ASP A 119 -5.08 -12.23 -5.41
CA ASP A 119 -5.18 -12.26 -6.88
C ASP A 119 -4.08 -11.42 -7.55
N LEU A 120 -3.69 -10.32 -6.90
CA LEU A 120 -2.57 -9.50 -7.32
C LEU A 120 -1.24 -10.21 -7.07
N GLN A 121 -0.90 -10.53 -5.82
CA GLN A 121 0.46 -10.86 -5.39
C GLN A 121 0.87 -12.29 -5.76
N GLU A 122 -0.09 -13.22 -5.82
CA GLU A 122 0.11 -14.55 -6.41
C GLU A 122 -0.17 -14.57 -7.92
N GLY A 123 -0.72 -13.48 -8.45
CA GLY A 123 -1.00 -13.29 -9.87
C GLY A 123 0.25 -13.35 -10.76
N TYR A 124 0.04 -13.81 -12.00
CA TYR A 124 1.10 -14.03 -13.00
C TYR A 124 1.97 -12.79 -13.28
N GLY A 125 1.40 -11.59 -13.20
CA GLY A 125 2.07 -10.36 -13.61
C GLY A 125 2.83 -9.61 -12.52
N PHE A 126 2.54 -9.85 -11.24
CA PHE A 126 3.01 -8.99 -10.15
C PHE A 126 4.54 -8.98 -10.01
N LYS A 127 5.14 -10.12 -9.66
CA LYS A 127 6.59 -10.21 -9.42
C LYS A 127 7.44 -9.79 -10.64
N PRO A 128 7.11 -10.18 -11.89
CA PRO A 128 7.85 -9.72 -13.07
C PRO A 128 7.81 -8.20 -13.27
N ILE A 129 6.63 -7.58 -13.12
CA ILE A 129 6.47 -6.13 -13.29
C ILE A 129 7.19 -5.37 -12.18
N MET A 130 7.05 -5.81 -10.93
CA MET A 130 7.72 -5.18 -9.79
C MET A 130 9.25 -5.15 -9.97
N LYS A 131 9.85 -6.27 -10.40
CA LYS A 131 11.32 -6.38 -10.61
C LYS A 131 11.90 -5.45 -11.68
N GLN A 132 11.10 -4.90 -12.58
CA GLN A 132 11.56 -3.96 -13.62
C GLN A 132 11.34 -2.50 -13.27
N LEU A 133 10.58 -2.18 -12.21
CA LEU A 133 10.24 -0.81 -11.85
C LEU A 133 11.49 0.02 -11.51
N LYS A 134 11.47 1.28 -11.96
CA LYS A 134 12.43 2.33 -11.62
C LYS A 134 11.86 3.32 -10.62
N SER A 135 10.55 3.48 -10.60
CA SER A 135 9.81 4.35 -9.69
C SER A 135 8.62 3.60 -9.11
N LEU A 136 8.48 3.66 -7.78
CA LEU A 136 7.34 3.13 -7.05
C LEU A 136 6.85 4.18 -6.05
N ALA A 137 5.57 4.55 -6.17
CA ALA A 137 4.88 5.39 -5.22
C ALA A 137 3.65 4.67 -4.66
N LEU A 138 3.61 4.48 -3.35
CA LEU A 138 2.49 3.88 -2.63
C LEU A 138 1.92 4.90 -1.64
N HIS A 139 0.63 5.17 -1.75
CA HIS A 139 -0.14 5.85 -0.71
C HIS A 139 -1.08 4.83 -0.10
N ILE A 140 -0.76 4.40 1.11
CA ILE A 140 -1.43 3.33 1.83
C ILE A 140 -2.66 3.91 2.53
N ALA A 141 -3.82 3.33 2.27
CA ALA A 141 -5.06 3.58 3.00
C ALA A 141 -5.23 2.47 4.03
N THR A 142 -5.46 2.85 5.29
CA THR A 142 -5.66 1.89 6.37
C THR A 142 -7.10 1.41 6.44
N GLU A 143 -7.28 0.11 6.66
CA GLU A 143 -8.57 -0.50 6.91
C GLU A 143 -9.26 0.15 8.12
N ASP A 144 -10.56 0.46 7.99
CA ASP A 144 -11.35 1.09 9.06
C ASP A 144 -11.28 0.27 10.37
N PRO A 145 -10.62 0.80 11.42
CA PRO A 145 -10.49 0.07 12.67
C PRO A 145 -11.85 -0.17 13.33
N GLU A 146 -12.85 0.71 13.18
CA GLU A 146 -14.19 0.49 13.77
C GLU A 146 -14.89 -0.75 13.21
N ARG A 147 -14.62 -1.09 11.94
CA ARG A 147 -15.11 -2.33 11.33
C ARG A 147 -14.33 -3.55 11.80
N ILE A 148 -13.04 -3.40 12.08
CA ILE A 148 -12.21 -4.43 12.74
C ILE A 148 -12.70 -4.69 14.17
N TRP A 149 -13.03 -3.65 14.94
CA TRP A 149 -13.54 -3.77 16.33
C TRP A 149 -14.89 -4.51 16.40
N LEU A 150 -15.77 -4.32 15.43
CA LEU A 150 -17.09 -4.99 15.38
C LEU A 150 -17.01 -6.45 14.90
N PHE A 151 -15.87 -6.89 14.36
CA PHE A 151 -15.58 -8.30 14.12
C PHE A 151 -15.38 -9.09 15.43
N TRP A 152 -15.33 -8.43 16.60
CA TRP A 152 -14.97 -9.09 17.87
C TRP A 152 -15.81 -8.64 19.09
N PRO A 153 -16.83 -9.45 19.47
CA PRO A 153 -16.59 -10.34 20.61
C PRO A 153 -17.23 -11.76 20.53
N ASN A 154 -17.87 -12.17 19.42
CA ASN A 154 -18.77 -13.35 19.47
C ASN A 154 -18.25 -14.66 18.82
N ARG A 155 -16.97 -14.78 18.46
CA ARG A 155 -16.43 -16.05 17.90
C ARG A 155 -15.05 -16.49 18.37
N LEU A 156 -14.55 -15.99 19.50
CA LEU A 156 -13.60 -16.82 20.26
C LEU A 156 -14.38 -17.81 21.10
N PRO A 157 -14.04 -19.11 21.08
CA PRO A 157 -14.48 -19.99 22.15
C PRO A 157 -13.95 -19.44 23.48
N ALA A 158 -14.76 -19.55 24.53
CA ALA A 158 -14.51 -18.94 25.85
C ALA A 158 -13.22 -19.43 26.54
N ASP A 159 -12.51 -20.38 25.95
CA ASP A 159 -11.24 -20.96 26.37
C ASP A 159 -10.02 -20.43 25.60
N ALA A 160 -10.22 -19.54 24.62
CA ALA A 160 -9.13 -18.94 23.87
C ALA A 160 -8.36 -17.95 24.77
N ASN A 161 -7.23 -18.41 25.31
CA ASN A 161 -6.21 -17.59 26.00
C ASN A 161 -5.48 -16.61 25.05
N VAL A 162 -6.18 -16.02 24.08
CA VAL A 162 -5.61 -15.03 23.18
C VAL A 162 -5.88 -13.66 23.79
N GLN A 163 -4.83 -13.03 24.31
CA GLN A 163 -4.94 -11.69 24.88
C GLN A 163 -5.40 -10.69 23.78
N PRO A 164 -6.24 -9.69 24.10
CA PRO A 164 -6.66 -8.64 23.15
C PRO A 164 -5.49 -7.93 22.45
N ARG A 165 -4.32 -7.89 23.10
CA ARG A 165 -3.08 -7.30 22.58
C ARG A 165 -2.43 -8.12 21.43
N ALA A 166 -2.84 -9.38 21.23
CA ALA A 166 -2.37 -10.23 20.13
C ALA A 166 -3.14 -10.02 18.81
N MET A 167 -4.16 -9.13 18.80
CA MET A 167 -5.00 -8.81 17.63
C MET A 167 -4.62 -7.47 16.97
N VAL A 168 -3.33 -7.23 16.90
CA VAL A 168 -2.71 -6.23 16.02
C VAL A 168 -2.44 -6.75 14.57
N PRO A 169 -2.91 -7.92 14.06
CA PRO A 169 -2.30 -8.54 12.88
C PRO A 169 -2.57 -7.80 11.56
N MET A 170 -3.73 -7.19 11.27
CA MET A 170 -3.91 -6.67 9.90
C MET A 170 -3.04 -5.44 9.60
N LEU A 171 -3.14 -4.38 10.42
CA LEU A 171 -2.36 -3.15 10.22
C LEU A 171 -0.85 -3.41 10.46
N GLN A 172 -0.48 -4.15 11.50
CA GLN A 172 0.94 -4.39 11.77
C GLN A 172 1.55 -5.42 10.83
N ASP A 173 0.88 -6.53 10.52
CA ASP A 173 1.45 -7.57 9.65
C ASP A 173 1.66 -7.03 8.23
N TYR A 174 0.77 -6.15 7.74
CA TYR A 174 0.99 -5.50 6.45
C TYR A 174 2.27 -4.68 6.45
N PHE A 175 2.44 -3.75 7.39
CA PHE A 175 3.63 -2.88 7.42
C PHE A 175 4.92 -3.63 7.77
N GLU A 176 4.83 -4.66 8.61
CA GLU A 176 5.97 -5.45 9.08
C GLU A 176 6.43 -6.50 8.06
N VAL A 177 5.46 -7.14 7.38
CA VAL A 177 5.70 -8.29 6.50
C VAL A 177 5.36 -7.96 5.05
N ASP A 178 4.10 -7.69 4.71
CA ASP A 178 3.67 -7.68 3.31
C ASP A 178 4.20 -6.50 2.50
N LEU A 179 4.15 -5.29 3.06
CA LEU A 179 4.74 -4.09 2.47
C LEU A 179 6.22 -4.35 2.15
N ARG A 180 6.97 -4.87 3.12
CA ARG A 180 8.39 -5.19 2.93
C ARG A 180 8.59 -6.27 1.87
N VAL A 181 8.04 -7.46 2.10
CA VAL A 181 8.37 -8.66 1.32
C VAL A 181 7.81 -8.56 -0.09
N GLN A 182 6.56 -8.13 -0.24
CA GLN A 182 5.89 -8.16 -1.55
C GLN A 182 6.26 -6.94 -2.39
N TRP A 183 6.32 -5.75 -1.79
CA TRP A 183 6.52 -4.51 -2.53
C TRP A 183 7.97 -4.03 -2.55
N LEU A 184 8.62 -3.95 -1.39
CA LEU A 184 9.96 -3.36 -1.27
C LEU A 184 11.07 -4.32 -1.71
N ASP A 185 11.10 -5.54 -1.17
CA ASP A 185 12.15 -6.53 -1.47
C ASP A 185 12.13 -6.93 -2.95
N THR A 186 10.93 -7.07 -3.53
CA THR A 186 10.75 -7.41 -4.95
C THR A 186 11.33 -6.35 -5.89
N THR A 187 11.37 -5.09 -5.46
CA THR A 187 11.77 -3.93 -6.28
C THR A 187 13.17 -3.39 -5.92
N ALA A 188 13.77 -3.92 -4.84
CA ALA A 188 14.99 -3.40 -4.22
C ALA A 188 16.13 -3.12 -5.20
N ASN A 189 16.40 -4.07 -6.10
CA ASN A 189 17.53 -3.99 -7.03
C ASN A 189 17.32 -3.05 -8.23
N SER A 190 16.09 -2.64 -8.52
CA SER A 190 15.78 -1.88 -9.74
C SER A 190 15.42 -0.43 -9.48
N LEU A 191 14.88 -0.10 -8.30
CA LEU A 191 14.35 1.22 -7.98
C LEU A 191 15.41 2.32 -7.90
N THR A 192 14.99 3.48 -8.38
CA THR A 192 15.71 4.75 -8.31
C THR A 192 14.89 5.84 -7.60
N SER A 193 13.56 5.71 -7.59
CA SER A 193 12.65 6.59 -6.86
C SER A 193 11.67 5.76 -6.05
N LEU A 194 11.55 6.06 -4.75
CA LEU A 194 10.63 5.43 -3.82
C LEU A 194 9.84 6.50 -3.06
N ALA A 195 8.52 6.39 -3.08
CA ALA A 195 7.62 7.23 -2.30
C ALA A 195 6.68 6.34 -1.48
N LEU A 196 6.72 6.47 -0.15
CA LEU A 196 5.85 5.75 0.78
C LEU A 196 5.09 6.75 1.63
N TYR A 197 3.77 6.73 1.49
CA TYR A 197 2.84 7.53 2.25
C TYR A 197 1.81 6.60 2.87
N ALA A 198 1.26 6.98 4.02
CA ALA A 198 0.09 6.36 4.60
C ALA A 198 -0.87 7.45 5.09
N ASP A 199 -2.15 7.10 5.21
CA ASP A 199 -3.15 7.98 5.84
C ASP A 199 -3.00 8.08 7.36
N THR A 200 -2.26 7.16 7.98
CA THR A 200 -1.88 7.15 9.40
C THR A 200 -0.37 7.37 9.60
N TYR A 201 0.03 7.68 10.84
CA TYR A 201 1.45 7.66 11.23
C TYR A 201 1.95 6.22 11.30
N TRP A 202 3.17 5.97 10.84
CA TRP A 202 3.76 4.63 10.78
C TRP A 202 5.28 4.68 11.04
N GLY A 203 5.94 3.51 11.06
CA GLY A 203 7.38 3.37 11.26
C GLY A 203 7.72 2.85 12.66
N VAL A 204 7.03 3.34 13.68
CA VAL A 204 7.10 2.81 15.06
C VAL A 204 5.86 2.00 15.40
N TYR A 205 4.68 2.56 15.17
CA TYR A 205 3.42 1.83 15.19
C TYR A 205 2.47 2.37 14.10
N PRO A 206 2.04 1.52 13.14
CA PRO A 206 2.56 0.18 12.93
C PRO A 206 4.07 0.20 12.61
N ALA A 207 4.80 -0.80 13.11
CA ALA A 207 6.24 -0.86 12.89
C ALA A 207 6.52 -1.28 11.44
N CYS A 208 7.50 -0.63 10.81
CA CYS A 208 7.93 -1.00 9.48
C CYS A 208 9.47 -1.12 9.43
N PRO A 209 10.02 -2.34 9.33
CA PRO A 209 11.46 -2.57 9.38
C PRO A 209 12.13 -2.25 8.04
N LEU A 210 12.06 -0.99 7.58
CA LEU A 210 12.67 -0.53 6.33
C LEU A 210 14.17 -0.86 6.26
N ALA A 211 14.85 -0.84 7.41
CA ALA A 211 16.26 -1.23 7.55
C ALA A 211 16.59 -2.64 7.02
N ALA A 212 15.60 -3.52 6.89
CA ALA A 212 15.77 -4.86 6.34
C ALA A 212 15.93 -4.88 4.79
N THR A 213 15.59 -3.79 4.10
CA THR A 213 15.66 -3.69 2.64
C THR A 213 16.60 -2.56 2.21
N HIS A 214 17.56 -2.86 1.35
CA HIS A 214 18.51 -1.87 0.81
C HIS A 214 18.30 -1.66 -0.69
N PHE A 215 18.30 -0.39 -1.13
CA PHE A 215 18.05 0.01 -2.51
C PHE A 215 19.32 0.58 -3.15
N PRO A 216 20.17 -0.23 -3.80
CA PRO A 216 21.52 0.17 -4.24
C PRO A 216 21.55 1.29 -5.30
N HIS A 217 20.42 1.64 -5.90
CA HIS A 217 20.31 2.64 -6.95
C HIS A 217 19.38 3.81 -6.59
N LEU A 218 18.93 3.88 -5.33
CA LEU A 218 17.97 4.89 -4.89
C LEU A 218 18.55 6.31 -4.98
N THR A 219 17.92 7.16 -5.78
CA THR A 219 18.26 8.57 -5.96
C THR A 219 17.23 9.51 -5.35
N GLU A 220 15.98 9.07 -5.19
CA GLU A 220 14.89 9.86 -4.64
C GLU A 220 14.15 9.02 -3.60
N LEU A 221 13.95 9.59 -2.41
CA LEU A 221 13.18 8.99 -1.33
C LEU A 221 12.16 10.02 -0.82
N ALA A 222 10.89 9.64 -0.79
CA ALA A 222 9.83 10.40 -0.14
C ALA A 222 9.14 9.54 0.91
N LEU A 223 9.02 10.07 2.12
CA LEU A 223 8.30 9.45 3.23
C LEU A 223 7.23 10.42 3.72
N GLY A 224 5.99 9.95 3.85
CA GLY A 224 4.88 10.68 4.41
C GLY A 224 4.40 10.05 5.71
N LYS A 225 4.24 10.84 6.78
CA LYS A 225 3.81 10.38 8.11
C LYS A 225 4.69 9.30 8.74
N TYR A 226 5.95 9.19 8.31
CA TYR A 226 6.90 8.26 8.88
C TYR A 226 7.48 8.82 10.18
N THR A 227 7.31 8.08 11.26
CA THR A 227 7.76 8.47 12.60
C THR A 227 9.18 7.98 12.84
N PHE A 228 10.09 8.93 13.09
CA PHE A 228 11.46 8.66 13.52
C PHE A 228 11.52 8.65 15.05
N ALA A 229 11.71 7.49 15.66
CA ALA A 229 11.96 7.33 17.10
C ALA A 229 13.27 6.57 17.40
N HIS A 230 13.90 5.94 16.40
CA HIS A 230 15.12 5.18 16.57
C HIS A 230 16.20 5.61 15.57
N ASP A 231 17.46 5.66 16.02
CA ASP A 231 18.62 5.99 15.19
C ASP A 231 18.74 5.08 13.96
N LYS A 232 18.37 3.80 14.10
CA LYS A 232 18.34 2.81 13.00
C LYS A 232 17.52 3.26 11.79
N GLN A 233 16.45 4.03 12.01
CA GLN A 233 15.61 4.53 10.92
C GLN A 233 16.34 5.61 10.11
N LEU A 234 17.09 6.48 10.78
CA LEU A 234 17.96 7.47 10.13
C LEU A 234 19.18 6.81 9.49
N ASP A 235 19.79 5.83 10.15
CA ASP A 235 20.91 5.05 9.61
C ASP A 235 20.54 4.35 8.30
N TRP A 236 19.32 3.84 8.20
CA TRP A 236 18.81 3.28 6.95
C TRP A 236 18.77 4.33 5.83
N VAL A 237 18.29 5.56 6.09
CA VAL A 237 18.35 6.66 5.11
C VAL A 237 19.81 6.96 4.73
N PHE A 238 20.71 7.05 5.71
CA PHE A 238 22.13 7.31 5.50
C PHE A 238 22.87 6.16 4.80
N SER A 239 22.33 4.94 4.82
CA SER A 239 22.89 3.81 4.07
C SER A 239 22.87 4.07 2.55
N HIS A 240 21.94 4.93 2.08
CA HIS A 240 21.78 5.30 0.67
C HIS A 240 22.54 6.59 0.28
N ARG A 241 23.33 7.19 1.19
CA ARG A 241 24.00 8.50 1.00
C ARG A 241 24.86 8.65 -0.26
N ARG A 242 25.31 7.54 -0.85
CA ARG A 242 26.14 7.56 -2.06
C ARG A 242 25.34 7.83 -3.32
N THR A 243 24.08 7.42 -3.35
CA THR A 243 23.21 7.50 -4.53
C THR A 243 22.06 8.48 -4.34
N LEU A 244 21.59 8.66 -3.10
CA LEU A 244 20.45 9.51 -2.77
C LEU A 244 20.76 10.99 -3.06
N LYS A 245 19.88 11.62 -3.83
CA LYS A 245 19.98 13.03 -4.28
C LYS A 245 18.82 13.88 -3.78
N SER A 246 17.66 13.27 -3.56
CA SER A 246 16.45 13.92 -3.05
C SER A 246 15.89 13.15 -1.88
N LEU A 247 15.59 13.85 -0.79
CA LEU A 247 14.91 13.33 0.39
C LEU A 247 13.74 14.25 0.72
N ILE A 248 12.53 13.71 0.71
CA ILE A 248 11.30 14.41 1.08
C ILE A 248 10.75 13.74 2.33
N LEU A 249 10.55 14.53 3.38
CA LEU A 249 9.92 14.10 4.63
C LEU A 249 8.67 14.97 4.81
N ASP A 250 7.51 14.38 4.56
CA ASP A 250 6.22 15.06 4.63
C ASP A 250 5.46 14.62 5.89
N ASP A 251 5.17 15.56 6.78
CA ASP A 251 4.51 15.27 8.08
C ASP A 251 5.19 14.13 8.87
N CYS A 252 6.53 14.04 8.83
CA CYS A 252 7.31 13.00 9.52
C CYS A 252 7.72 13.48 10.93
N PRO A 253 7.09 13.01 12.01
CA PRO A 253 7.49 13.38 13.36
C PRO A 253 8.85 12.77 13.72
N ILE A 254 9.68 13.56 14.39
CA ILE A 254 10.92 13.11 15.02
C ILE A 254 10.69 13.13 16.53
N VAL A 255 10.53 11.93 17.08
CA VAL A 255 10.22 11.70 18.48
C VAL A 255 11.54 11.59 19.25
N HIS A 256 11.70 12.47 20.24
CA HIS A 256 12.83 12.42 21.18
C HIS A 256 12.45 11.69 22.47
N GLU A 257 11.17 11.74 22.85
CA GLU A 257 10.59 11.07 24.01
C GLU A 257 9.16 10.66 23.69
N TRP A 258 8.79 9.44 24.08
CA TRP A 258 7.41 8.96 24.03
C TRP A 258 6.96 8.60 25.43
N TYR A 259 5.70 8.86 25.74
CA TYR A 259 5.11 8.56 27.03
C TYR A 259 3.87 7.71 26.83
N MET A 260 3.76 6.61 27.56
CA MET A 260 2.53 5.82 27.61
C MET A 260 1.84 6.03 28.95
N GLU A 261 0.52 6.12 28.91
CA GLU A 261 -0.29 6.14 30.12
C GLU A 261 -0.19 4.77 30.81
N GLY A 262 0.43 4.76 31.99
CA GLY A 262 0.46 3.60 32.87
C GLY A 262 -0.91 3.35 33.51
N GLY A 263 -1.11 2.16 34.07
CA GLY A 263 -2.40 1.69 34.61
C GLY A 263 -3.02 2.50 35.76
N TYR A 264 -2.41 3.61 36.17
CA TYR A 264 -2.89 4.51 37.23
C TYR A 264 -2.87 6.00 36.84
N GLY A 265 -2.79 6.35 35.55
CA GLY A 265 -2.77 7.75 35.08
C GLY A 265 -1.40 8.43 35.21
N GLU A 266 -0.34 7.67 35.52
CA GLU A 266 1.04 8.14 35.45
C GLU A 266 1.58 7.90 34.04
N PHE A 267 2.04 8.96 33.38
CA PHE A 267 2.77 8.85 32.12
C PHE A 267 4.20 8.37 32.40
N GLN A 268 4.56 7.20 31.89
CA GLN A 268 5.93 6.71 31.95
C GLN A 268 6.58 6.84 30.58
N PRO A 269 7.85 7.29 30.51
CA PRO A 269 8.57 7.31 29.25
C PRO A 269 8.65 5.89 28.72
N LEU A 270 8.29 5.72 27.45
CA LEU A 270 8.47 4.48 26.74
C LEU A 270 9.97 4.29 26.53
N VAL A 271 10.57 3.45 27.36
CA VAL A 271 11.96 3.05 27.18
C VAL A 271 11.99 2.12 25.99
N PHE A 272 12.48 2.61 24.87
CA PHE A 272 12.82 1.77 23.75
C PHE A 272 14.01 0.89 24.16
N ASP A 273 14.00 -0.41 23.82
CA ASP A 273 15.00 -1.41 24.27
C ASP A 273 16.48 -0.96 24.10
N GLU A 274 16.75 0.01 23.22
CA GLU A 274 18.09 0.54 22.93
C GLU A 274 18.54 1.65 23.89
N ASP A 275 17.63 2.34 24.60
CA ASP A 275 17.99 3.33 25.62
C ASP A 275 18.58 2.68 26.88
N MET A 276 18.32 1.39 27.08
CA MET A 276 18.98 0.57 28.11
C MET A 276 20.43 0.20 27.73
N ALA A 277 20.84 0.42 26.47
CA ALA A 277 22.15 0.04 25.95
C ALA A 277 23.12 1.23 25.74
N ARG A 278 22.71 2.47 26.07
CA ARG A 278 23.62 3.62 26.06
C ARG A 278 24.46 3.61 27.36
N PRO A 279 25.80 3.56 27.31
CA PRO A 279 26.66 3.61 28.50
C PRO A 279 26.66 4.98 29.17
#